data_AF-A0A844M455-F1
#
_entry.id   AF-A0A844M455-F1
#
_cell.length_a   1.000
_cell.length_b   1.000
_cell.length_c   1.000
_cell.angle_alpha   90.00
_cell.angle_beta   90.00
_cell.angle_gamma   90.00
#
_symmetry.space_group_name_H-M   'P 1'
#
loop_
_entity.id
_entity.type
_entity.pdbx_description
1 polymer ?
#
loop_
_entity_poly.entity_id
_entity_poly.type
_entity_poly.pdbx_seq_one_letter_code
_entity_poly.pdbx_strand_id
1 'polypeptide(L)' 'MYNSLSAGSVAAVMDDEPVIQFAINQNQDLAINMKGEAIGSFGFAVKKGSGYDYLINDFNTALDDMKADGSYQAIMSK' A
#
# COMPACT_ATOMS: atom_id res chain seq x y z
N MET A 1 -0.16 11.09 11.18
CA MET A 1 -1.49 10.54 11.50
C MET A 1 -1.45 9.71 12.79
N TYR A 2 -0.71 8.60 12.87
CA TYR A 2 -0.62 7.78 14.09
C TYR A 2 -0.09 8.53 15.32
N ASN A 3 0.88 9.44 15.16
CA ASN A 3 1.33 10.29 16.27
C ASN A 3 0.22 11.15 16.86
N SER A 4 -0.70 11.65 16.03
CA SER A 4 -1.85 12.44 16.49
C SER A 4 -2.85 11.58 17.25
N LEU A 5 -3.02 10.31 16.85
CA LEU A 5 -3.85 9.33 17.56
C LEU A 5 -3.22 8.98 18.91
N SER A 6 -1.93 8.66 18.92
CA SER A 6 -1.17 8.32 20.14
C SER A 6 -1.13 9.49 21.15
N ALA A 7 -1.03 10.73 20.67
CA ALA A 7 -1.09 11.92 21.51
C ALA A 7 -2.51 12.31 21.97
N GLY A 8 -3.55 11.56 21.58
CA GLY A 8 -4.95 11.87 21.88
C GLY A 8 -5.47 13.13 21.19
N SER A 9 -4.78 13.63 20.16
CA SER A 9 -5.20 14.81 19.41
C SER A 9 -6.34 14.51 18.43
N VAL A 10 -6.51 13.24 18.05
CA VAL A 10 -7.64 12.74 17.25
C VAL A 10 -8.16 11.45 17.88
N ALA A 11 -9.46 11.17 17.70
CA ALA A 11 -10.09 9.98 18.26
C ALA A 11 -9.93 8.72 17.39
N ALA A 12 -9.75 8.90 16.08
CA ALA A 12 -9.59 7.81 15.11
C ALA A 12 -8.86 8.32 13.85
N VAL A 13 -8.37 7.37 13.06
CA VAL A 13 -7.68 7.62 11.79
C VAL A 13 -8.15 6.59 10.75
N MET A 14 -8.03 6.93 9.46
CA MET A 14 -8.35 6.03 8.35
C MET A 14 -7.12 5.93 7.45
N ASP A 15 -6.75 4.70 7.11
CA ASP A 15 -5.61 4.37 6.26
C ASP A 15 -5.86 3.02 5.58
N ASP A 16 -4.95 2.62 4.69
CA ASP A 16 -4.99 1.31 4.06
C ASP A 16 -4.86 0.19 5.11
N GLU A 17 -5.79 -0.77 5.08
CA GLU A 17 -5.79 -1.93 5.97
C GLU A 17 -4.44 -2.66 6.05
N PRO A 18 -3.74 -3.01 4.94
CA PRO A 18 -2.43 -3.66 5.03
C PRO A 18 -1.35 -2.79 5.69
N VAL A 19 -1.44 -1.46 5.59
CA VAL A 19 -0.49 -0.54 6.23
C VAL A 19 -0.69 -0.52 7.75
N ILE A 20 -1.95 -0.47 8.20
CA ILE A 20 -2.28 -0.54 9.64
C ILE A 20 -1.88 -1.91 10.20
N GLN A 21 -2.21 -3.00 9.50
CA GLN A 21 -1.83 -4.37 9.90
C GLN A 21 -0.31 -4.51 10.03
N PHE A 22 0.46 -3.96 9.10
CA PHE A 22 1.92 -3.95 9.19
C PHE A 22 2.41 -3.18 10.42
N ALA A 23 1.84 -2.00 10.72
CA ALA A 23 2.20 -1.22 11.90
C ALA A 23 1.89 -1.96 13.22
N ILE A 24 0.75 -2.65 13.29
CA ILE A 24 0.39 -3.53 14.43
C ILE A 24 1.41 -4.66 14.57
N ASN A 25 1.77 -5.33 13.48
CA ASN A 25 2.80 -6.38 13.48
C ASN A 25 4.18 -5.86 13.93
N GLN A 26 4.46 -4.58 13.71
CA GLN A 26 5.66 -3.88 14.21
C GLN A 26 5.51 -3.36 15.65
N ASN A 27 4.51 -3.83 16.40
CA ASN A 27 4.22 -3.48 17.80
C ASN A 27 3.81 -2.02 18.04
N GLN A 28 3.23 -1.34 17.05
CA GLN A 28 2.54 -0.08 17.32
C GLN A 28 1.21 -0.35 18.04
N ASP A 29 0.88 0.48 19.04
CA ASP A 29 -0.37 0.41 19.80
C ASP A 29 -1.54 0.97 18.97
N LEU A 30 -2.02 0.15 18.04
CA LEU A 30 -3.09 0.44 17.10
C LEU A 30 -4.08 -0.73 17.08
N ALA A 31 -5.34 -0.45 16.75
CA ALA A 31 -6.36 -1.48 16.55
C ALA A 31 -7.28 -1.09 15.40
N ILE A 32 -7.63 -2.08 14.57
CA ILE A 32 -8.66 -1.94 13.53
C ILE A 32 -9.99 -2.33 14.16
N ASN A 33 -10.81 -1.33 14.50
CA ASN A 33 -12.06 -1.51 15.24
C ASN A 33 -13.33 -1.49 14.36
N MET A 34 -13.15 -1.61 13.05
CA MET A 34 -14.25 -1.69 12.08
C MET A 34 -13.82 -2.52 10.87
N LYS A 35 -14.79 -3.02 10.10
CA LYS A 35 -14.51 -3.65 8.82
C LYS A 35 -13.98 -2.61 7.83
N GLY A 36 -12.92 -2.96 7.08
CA GLY A 36 -12.40 -2.12 6.01
C GLY A 36 -13.43 -1.88 4.90
N GLU A 37 -13.31 -0.70 4.27
CA GLU A 37 -14.07 -0.37 3.06
C GLU A 37 -13.35 -0.92 1.84
N ALA A 38 -14.10 -1.43 0.88
CA ALA A 38 -13.52 -1.98 -0.35
C ALA A 38 -12.93 -0.84 -1.19
N ILE A 39 -11.61 -0.79 -1.27
CA ILE A 39 -10.88 0.08 -2.18
C ILE A 39 -10.45 -0.70 -3.43
N GLY A 40 -10.23 0.01 -4.53
CA GLY A 40 -9.73 -0.58 -5.78
C GLY A 40 -8.33 -1.18 -5.63
N SER A 41 -7.73 -1.58 -6.75
CA SER A 41 -6.36 -2.08 -6.76
C SER A 41 -5.33 -0.95 -6.70
N PHE A 42 -4.16 -1.24 -6.11
CA PHE A 42 -3.00 -0.36 -6.24
C PHE A 42 -2.49 -0.34 -7.68
N GLY A 43 -1.99 0.82 -8.12
CA GLY A 43 -1.46 1.01 -9.45
C GLY A 43 -0.23 1.91 -9.47
N PHE A 44 0.66 1.66 -10.44
CA PHE A 44 1.74 2.58 -10.78
C PHE A 44 1.17 3.74 -11.60
N ALA A 45 1.56 4.96 -11.27
CA ALA A 45 1.04 6.16 -11.92
C ALA A 45 2.17 7.13 -12.27
N VAL A 46 2.03 7.76 -13.43
CA VAL A 46 2.85 8.90 -13.86
C VAL A 46 1.98 10.14 -14.04
N LYS A 47 2.60 11.32 -13.93
CA LYS A 47 1.89 12.58 -14.16
C LYS A 47 1.46 12.67 -15.62
N LYS A 48 0.16 12.84 -15.86
CA LYS A 48 -0.39 13.02 -17.21
C LYS A 48 0.28 14.19 -17.95
N GLY A 49 0.67 13.95 -19.20
CA GLY A 49 1.30 14.96 -20.06
C GLY A 49 2.76 15.27 -19.68
N SER A 50 3.38 14.44 -18.83
CA SER A 50 4.80 14.60 -18.49
C SER A 50 5.77 14.08 -19.56
N GLY A 51 5.25 13.37 -20.57
CA GLY A 51 6.08 12.66 -21.55
C GLY A 51 6.61 11.31 -21.06
N TYR A 52 6.32 10.92 -19.81
CA TYR A 52 6.78 9.66 -19.21
C TYR A 52 5.77 8.51 -19.30
N ASP A 53 4.77 8.61 -20.19
CA ASP A 53 3.74 7.57 -20.33
C ASP A 53 4.32 6.20 -20.72
N TYR A 54 5.51 6.18 -21.34
CA TYR A 54 6.24 4.94 -21.66
C TYR A 54 6.57 4.11 -20.40
N LEU A 55 6.79 4.76 -19.24
CA LEU A 55 7.08 4.06 -17.99
C LEU A 55 5.92 3.17 -17.52
N ILE A 56 4.69 3.47 -17.94
CA ILE A 56 3.54 2.61 -17.63
C ILE A 56 3.71 1.24 -18.31
N ASN A 57 4.16 1.23 -19.57
CA ASN A 57 4.39 -0.01 -20.31
C ASN A 57 5.59 -0.78 -19.75
N ASP A 58 6.68 -0.09 -19.43
CA ASP A 58 7.86 -0.70 -18.84
C ASP A 58 7.53 -1.33 -17.47
N PHE A 59 6.76 -0.62 -16.64
CA PHE A 59 6.30 -1.13 -15.35
C PHE A 59 5.43 -2.37 -15.50
N ASN A 60 4.46 -2.34 -16.43
CA ASN A 60 3.57 -3.49 -16.65
C ASN A 60 4.33 -4.71 -17.16
N THR A 61 5.29 -4.51 -18.07
CA THR A 61 6.15 -5.59 -18.59
C THR A 61 6.96 -6.22 -17.46
N ALA A 62 7.64 -5.38 -16.67
CA ALA A 62 8.43 -5.86 -15.54
C ALA A 62 7.57 -6.59 -14.49
N LEU A 63 6.38 -6.06 -14.18
CA LEU A 63 5.47 -6.70 -13.23
C LEU A 63 4.98 -8.07 -13.73
N ASP A 64 4.70 -8.21 -15.03
CA ASP A 64 4.29 -9.47 -15.62
C ASP A 64 5.43 -10.50 -15.63
N ASP A 65 6.65 -10.07 -15.98
CA ASP A 65 7.85 -10.91 -15.90
C ASP A 65 8.11 -11.39 -14.45
N MET A 66 7.98 -10.48 -13.47
CA MET A 66 8.16 -10.81 -12.06
C MET A 66 7.10 -11.77 -11.52
N LYS A 67 5.88 -11.72 -12.05
CA LYS A 67 4.84 -12.70 -11.73
C LYS A 67 5.15 -14.05 -12.36
N ALA A 68 5.66 -14.07 -13.58
CA ALA A 68 6.00 -15.29 -14.31
C ALA A 68 7.21 -16.02 -13.70
N ASP A 69 8.23 -15.28 -13.27
CA ASP A 69 9.45 -15.85 -12.69
C ASP A 69 9.38 -16.12 -11.18
N GLY A 70 8.28 -15.69 -10.53
CA GLY A 70 8.01 -15.91 -9.11
C GLY A 70 8.69 -14.91 -8.16
N SER A 71 9.47 -13.97 -8.67
CA SER A 71 10.11 -12.93 -7.86
C SER A 71 9.10 -12.00 -7.17
N TYR A 72 7.95 -11.74 -7.81
CA TYR A 72 6.85 -11.00 -7.19
C TYR A 72 6.34 -11.73 -5.94
N GLN A 73 6.08 -13.03 -6.05
CA GLN A 73 5.60 -13.82 -4.92
C GLN A 73 6.63 -13.89 -3.79
N ALA A 74 7.92 -13.97 -4.13
CA ALA A 74 9.00 -13.94 -3.13
C ALA A 74 9.06 -12.63 -2.35
N ILE A 75 8.63 -11.50 -2.93
CA ILE A 75 8.49 -10.22 -2.24
C ILE A 75 7.27 -10.24 -1.31
N MET A 76 6.13 -10.72 -1.79
CA MET A 76 4.87 -10.73 -1.04
C MET A 76 4.89 -11.64 0.20
N SER A 77 5.78 -12.64 0.21
CA SER A 77 5.90 -13.59 1.32
C SER A 77 6.87 -13.16 2.43
N LYS A 78 7.49 -11.97 2.34
CA LYS A 78 8.38 -11.43 3.37
C LYS A 78 7.60 -10.71 4.47
#